data_AF-A0A529N6M4-F1
#
_entry.id   AF-A0A529N6M4-F1
#
_cell.length_a   1.000
_cell.length_b   1.000
_cell.length_c   1.000
_cell.angle_alpha   90.00
_cell.angle_beta   90.00
_cell.angle_gamma   90.00
#
_symmetry.space_group_name_H-M   'P 1'
#
loop_
_entity.id
_entity.type
_entity.pdbx_description
1 polymer ?
#
loop_
_entity_poly.entity_id
_entity_poly.type
_entity_poly.pdbx_seq_one_letter_code
_entity_poly.pdbx_strand_id
1 'polypeptide(L)' 'NGVNVQVNEGEVVALIGANGAGKSTLMMTIFGAPRARAGTITFAGTDITQLPTHEIARMRIAQSPEGRRIFPR' A
#
# COMPACT_ATOMS: atom_id res chain seq x y z
N ASN A 1 -12.41 -0.38 -12.75
CA ASN A 1 -11.12 -0.96 -13.18
C ASN A 1 -10.57 -1.80 -12.04
N GLY A 2 -10.30 -3.08 -12.30
CA GLY A 2 -9.61 -3.96 -11.35
C GLY A 2 -8.10 -3.85 -11.53
N VAL A 3 -7.34 -3.95 -10.44
CA VAL A 3 -5.88 -3.94 -10.43
C VAL A 3 -5.42 -5.31 -9.92
N ASN A 4 -4.56 -5.99 -10.67
CA ASN A 4 -3.90 -7.21 -10.24
C ASN A 4 -2.40 -6.99 -10.34
N VAL A 5 -1.71 -7.14 -9.20
CA VAL A 5 -0.26 -6.98 -9.09
C VAL A 5 0.25 -8.07 -8.16
N GLN A 6 1.38 -8.66 -8.52
CA GLN A 6 2.12 -9.59 -7.68
C GLN A 6 3.56 -9.07 -7.58
N VAL A 7 4.12 -9.09 -6.38
CA VAL A 7 5.50 -8.71 -6.11
C VAL A 7 6.12 -9.86 -5.32
N ASN A 8 7.23 -10.40 -5.83
CA ASN A 8 7.93 -11.50 -5.18
C ASN A 8 8.93 -11.00 -4.13
N GLU A 9 9.36 -11.89 -3.25
CA GLU A 9 10.40 -11.58 -2.28
C GLU A 9 11.70 -11.17 -3.00
N GLY A 10 12.30 -10.06 -2.57
CA GLY A 10 13.51 -9.49 -3.18
C GLY A 10 13.28 -8.71 -4.48
N GLU A 11 12.04 -8.64 -4.98
CA GLU A 11 11.70 -7.93 -6.21
C GLU A 11 11.51 -6.42 -5.97
N VAL A 12 12.03 -5.60 -6.89
CA VAL A 12 11.79 -4.16 -6.91
C VAL A 12 10.88 -3.84 -8.09
N VAL A 13 9.67 -3.34 -7.79
CA VAL A 13 8.66 -3.00 -8.80
C VAL A 13 8.41 -1.50 -8.82
N ALA A 14 8.42 -0.91 -10.02
CA ALA A 14 8.06 0.49 -10.23
C ALA A 14 6.63 0.62 -10.75
N LEU A 15 5.82 1.47 -10.11
CA LEU A 15 4.48 1.82 -10.57
C LEU A 15 4.50 3.17 -11.28
N ILE A 16 4.32 3.18 -12.59
CA ILE A 16 4.40 4.38 -13.44
C ILE A 16 3.02 4.68 -14.03
N GLY A 17 2.68 5.96 -14.16
CA GLY A 17 1.44 6.42 -14.76
C GLY A 17 1.22 7.92 -14.56
N ALA A 18 0.25 8.49 -15.27
CA ALA A 18 -0.08 9.91 -15.18
C ALA A 18 -0.52 10.35 -13.77
N ASN A 19 -0.50 11.66 -13.50
CA ASN A 19 -1.12 12.22 -12.29
C ASN A 19 -2.62 11.89 -12.30
N GLY A 20 -3.15 11.45 -11.15
CA GLY A 20 -4.54 10.98 -11.04
C GLY A 20 -4.78 9.52 -11.46
N ALA A 21 -3.77 8.79 -11.95
CA ALA A 21 -3.93 7.37 -12.33
C ALA A 21 -4.18 6.41 -11.13
N GLY A 22 -4.18 6.91 -9.89
CA GLY A 22 -4.45 6.11 -8.69
C GLY A 22 -3.22 5.48 -8.03
N LYS A 23 -2.00 5.86 -8.40
CA LYS A 23 -0.74 5.31 -7.84
C LYS A 23 -0.65 5.45 -6.32
N SER A 24 -0.76 6.69 -5.83
CA SER A 24 -0.73 6.97 -4.39
C SER A 24 -1.89 6.31 -3.67
N THR A 25 -3.08 6.29 -4.28
CA THR A 25 -4.24 5.58 -3.75
C THR A 25 -3.95 4.09 -3.58
N LEU A 26 -3.38 3.42 -4.59
CA LEU A 26 -3.02 2.00 -4.50
C LEU A 26 -2.01 1.74 -3.37
N MET A 27 -0.94 2.53 -3.28
CA MET A 27 0.07 2.36 -2.22
C MET A 27 -0.50 2.60 -0.82
N MET A 28 -1.34 3.63 -0.66
CA MET A 28 -2.04 3.93 0.59
C MET A 28 -3.05 2.83 0.97
N THR A 29 -3.73 2.25 -0.03
CA THR A 29 -4.70 1.16 0.17
C THR A 29 -4.03 -0.14 0.63
N ILE A 30 -2.85 -0.47 0.08
CA ILE A 30 -2.02 -1.58 0.59
C ILE A 30 -1.67 -1.35 2.07
N PHE A 31 -1.50 -0.09 2.48
CA PHE A 31 -1.24 0.31 3.86
C PHE A 31 -2.50 0.53 4.72
N GLY A 32 -3.67 0.11 4.22
CA GLY A 32 -4.93 0.04 4.95
C GLY A 32 -5.77 1.32 5.00
N ALA A 33 -5.34 2.43 4.38
CA ALA A 33 -6.07 3.70 4.43
C ALA A 33 -5.88 4.54 3.16
N PRO A 34 -6.88 4.63 2.25
CA PRO A 34 -8.25 4.12 2.39
C PRO A 34 -8.34 2.60 2.24
N ARG A 35 -9.42 1.97 2.72
CA ARG A 35 -9.62 0.52 2.55
C ARG A 35 -9.97 0.16 1.11
N ALA A 36 -9.57 -1.03 0.69
CA ALA A 36 -10.00 -1.59 -0.59
C ALA A 36 -11.53 -1.77 -0.60
N ARG A 37 -12.19 -1.29 -1.65
CA ARG A 37 -13.66 -1.45 -1.80
C ARG A 37 -14.06 -2.89 -2.12
N ALA A 38 -13.19 -3.62 -2.81
CA ALA A 38 -13.37 -5.02 -3.20
C ALA A 38 -12.00 -5.64 -3.53
N GLY A 39 -11.95 -6.97 -3.60
CA GLY A 39 -10.73 -7.73 -3.82
C GLY A 39 -9.97 -8.05 -2.53
N THR A 40 -8.75 -8.55 -2.69
CA THR A 40 -7.92 -9.03 -1.58
C THR A 40 -6.49 -8.52 -1.73
N ILE A 41 -5.87 -8.18 -0.61
CA ILE A 41 -4.45 -7.84 -0.50
C ILE A 41 -3.82 -8.82 0.46
N THR A 42 -2.83 -9.58 -0.01
CA THR A 42 -2.09 -10.53 0.82
C THR A 42 -0.63 -10.10 0.96
N PHE A 43 -0.06 -10.31 2.13
CA PHE A 43 1.36 -10.12 2.41
C PHE A 43 1.90 -11.33 3.17
N ALA A 44 2.95 -11.96 2.63
CA ALA A 44 3.55 -13.18 3.20
C ALA A 44 2.51 -14.25 3.56
N GLY A 45 1.53 -14.49 2.68
CA GLY A 45 0.44 -15.45 2.88
C GLY A 45 -0.67 -15.00 3.84
N THR A 46 -0.57 -13.83 4.45
CA THR A 46 -1.59 -13.27 5.35
C THR A 46 -2.50 -12.29 4.60
N ASP A 47 -3.81 -12.43 4.73
CA ASP A 47 -4.76 -11.43 4.24
C ASP A 47 -4.69 -10.17 5.12
N ILE A 48 -4.35 -9.04 4.51
CA ILE A 48 -4.25 -7.73 5.18
C ILE A 48 -5.37 -6.76 4.78
N THR A 49 -6.34 -7.21 3.98
CA THR A 49 -7.34 -6.35 3.31
C THR A 49 -8.13 -5.48 4.27
N GLN A 50 -8.43 -5.98 5.47
CA GLN A 50 -9.25 -5.29 6.48
C GLN A 50 -8.48 -4.96 7.76
N LEU A 51 -7.17 -5.20 7.80
CA LEU A 51 -6.36 -4.88 8.96
C LEU A 51 -6.22 -3.36 9.12
N PRO A 52 -6.22 -2.84 10.36
CA PRO A 52 -5.93 -1.43 10.59
C PRO A 52 -4.45 -1.13 10.27
N THR A 53 -4.16 0.09 9.81
CA THR A 53 -2.81 0.52 9.40
C THR A 53 -1.71 0.22 10.43
N HIS A 54 -2.01 0.33 11.73
CA HIS A 54 -1.03 0.06 12.78
C HIS A 54 -0.67 -1.43 12.92
N GLU A 55 -1.56 -2.35 12.54
CA GLU A 55 -1.25 -3.78 12.48
C GLU A 55 -0.43 -4.11 11.23
N ILE A 56 -0.79 -3.54 10.08
CA ILE A 56 -0.02 -3.65 8.83
C ILE A 56 1.42 -3.16 9.04
N ALA A 57 1.60 -2.03 9.74
CA ALA A 57 2.93 -1.52 10.07
C ALA A 57 3.76 -2.48 10.94
N ARG A 58 3.12 -3.19 11.89
CA ARG A 58 3.78 -4.19 12.74
C ARG A 58 4.26 -5.42 11.95
N MET A 59 3.70 -5.66 10.76
CA MET A 59 4.13 -6.72 9.84
C MET A 59 5.39 -6.34 9.03
N ARG A 60 6.09 -5.27 9.39
CA ARG A 60 7.29 -4.74 8.72
C ARG A 60 7.03 -4.18 7.31
N ILE A 61 5.79 -3.81 7.03
CA ILE A 61 5.45 -2.99 5.88
C ILE A 61 5.60 -1.51 6.30
N ALA A 62 6.23 -0.69 5.48
CA ALA A 62 6.35 0.73 5.73
C ALA A 62 6.04 1.53 4.46
N GLN A 63 5.40 2.67 4.64
CA GLN A 63 5.20 3.64 3.57
C GLN A 63 6.12 4.84 3.78
N SER A 64 6.92 5.15 2.77
CA SER A 64 7.62 6.43 2.69
C SER A 64 6.76 7.43 1.93
N PRO A 65 6.09 8.39 2.60
CA PRO A 65 5.24 9.36 1.92
C PRO A 65 6.07 10.33 1.08
N GLU A 66 5.42 10.95 0.10
CA GLU A 66 5.99 12.09 -0.60
C GLU A 66 6.14 13.29 0.35
N GLY A 67 7.30 13.94 0.28
CA GLY A 67 7.64 15.08 1.14
C GLY A 67 7.98 14.69 2.58
N ARG A 68 8.32 15.71 3.38
CA ARG A 68 8.72 15.55 4.77
C ARG A 68 7.55 15.90 5.67
N ARG A 69 6.72 14.92 6.02
CA ARG A 69 5.65 15.05 7.03
C ARG A 69 6.25 15.09 8.44
N ILE A 70 7.18 16.00 8.67
CA ILE A 70 7.83 16.21 9.96
C ILE A 70 6.85 16.99 10.82
N PHE A 71 6.59 16.51 12.04
CA PHE A 71 5.83 17.28 13.01
C PHE A 71 6.55 18.61 13.26
N PRO A 72 5.92 19.77 13.00
CA PRO A 72 6.48 21.04 13.45
C PRO A 72 6.53 21.00 14.98
N ARG A 73 7.63 21.53 15.54
CA ARG A 73 7.70 21.80 16.99
C ARG A 73 6.67 22.83 17.38
#